data_AF-A0A2K5KQQ5-F1
#
_entry.id   AF-A0A2K5KQQ5-F1
#
_cell.length_a   1.000
_cell.length_b   1.000
_cell.length_c   1.000
_cell.angle_alpha   90.00
_cell.angle_beta   90.00
_cell.angle_gamma   90.00
#
_symmetry.space_group_name_H-M   'P 1'
#
loop_
_entity.id
_entity.type
_entity.pdbx_description
1 polymer ?
#
loop_
_entity_poly.entity_id
_entity_poly.type
_entity_poly.pdbx_seq_one_letter_code
_entity_poly.pdbx_strand_id
1 'polypeptide(L)'
;MAKGDPKKPKSKMSAYAFYVQMCREEHKKKNPEVPVNFAEFSKKCSERWKTMSGKEKSKFDEIAKVDKVPPSRFFLFCSELGPKIKSTNPTISIGDVAKKLGEMWNNLNDSEKQPYITKAEKDVADCKSKGKFDGAKDPAIVAWKKGKEEEEEQEEAE
;
A
#
# COMPACT_ATOMS: atom_id res chain seq x y z
N MET A 1 -8.08 14.13 10.68
CA MET A 1 -8.11 12.81 9.99
C MET A 1 -9.09 11.93 10.74
N ALA A 2 -10.18 11.53 10.10
CA ALA A 2 -11.18 10.68 10.72
C ALA A 2 -10.51 9.36 11.16
N LYS A 3 -10.64 9.03 12.44
CA LYS A 3 -10.28 7.70 12.95
C LYS A 3 -11.31 6.73 12.38
N GLY A 4 -11.04 6.24 11.18
CA GLY A 4 -11.81 5.15 10.58
C GLY A 4 -11.69 3.90 11.44
N ASP A 5 -12.73 3.07 11.41
CA ASP A 5 -12.84 1.87 12.24
C ASP A 5 -11.56 1.03 12.22
N PRO A 6 -11.02 0.66 13.40
CA PRO A 6 -9.75 -0.08 13.50
C PRO A 6 -9.82 -1.48 12.87
N LYS A 7 -11.03 -1.99 12.57
CA LYS A 7 -11.26 -3.28 11.89
C LYS A 7 -11.34 -3.16 10.36
N LYS A 8 -11.43 -1.94 9.81
CA LYS A 8 -11.45 -1.73 8.36
C LYS A 8 -10.04 -1.87 7.80
N PRO A 9 -9.80 -2.68 6.75
CA PRO A 9 -8.50 -2.73 6.10
C PRO A 9 -8.13 -1.31 5.64
N LYS A 10 -6.94 -0.85 6.02
CA LYS A 10 -6.43 0.45 5.54
C LYS A 10 -6.43 0.42 4.01
N SER A 11 -7.04 1.43 3.42
CA SER A 11 -7.09 1.59 1.97
C SER A 11 -5.67 1.71 1.41
N LYS A 12 -5.46 1.22 0.18
CA LYS A 12 -4.20 1.37 -0.57
C LYS A 12 -3.75 2.83 -0.50
N MET A 13 -2.58 3.08 0.05
CA MET A 13 -2.03 4.44 0.08
C MET A 13 -1.37 4.75 -1.27
N SER A 14 -1.68 5.91 -1.85
CA SER A 14 -1.03 6.36 -3.09
C SER A 14 0.41 6.82 -2.80
N ALA A 15 1.24 6.87 -3.84
CA ALA A 15 2.60 7.41 -3.77
C ALA A 15 2.64 8.81 -3.10
N TYR A 16 1.70 9.68 -3.48
CA TYR A 16 1.52 11.00 -2.86
C TYR A 16 1.12 10.91 -1.38
N ALA A 17 0.26 9.95 -1.00
CA ALA A 17 -0.17 9.79 0.39
C ALA A 17 1.00 9.35 1.30
N PHE A 18 1.91 8.51 0.80
CA PHE A 18 3.15 8.15 1.49
C PHE A 18 4.07 9.36 1.68
N TYR A 19 4.25 10.15 0.62
CA TYR A 19 5.01 11.39 0.69
C TYR A 19 4.43 12.41 1.69
N VAL A 20 3.11 12.60 1.70
CA VAL A 20 2.43 13.49 2.66
C VAL A 20 2.60 12.98 4.09
N GLN A 21 2.56 11.67 4.34
CA GLN A 21 2.86 11.10 5.66
C GLN A 21 4.29 11.40 6.08
N MET A 22 5.27 11.22 5.20
CA MET A 22 6.66 11.58 5.45
C MET A 22 6.81 13.05 5.84
N CYS A 23 6.29 13.97 5.03
CA CYS A 23 6.42 15.39 5.32
C CYS A 23 5.80 15.77 6.68
N ARG A 24 4.75 15.05 7.12
CA ARG A 24 4.16 15.27 8.46
C ARG A 24 5.08 14.80 9.57
N GLU A 25 5.69 13.63 9.42
CA GLU A 25 6.66 13.08 10.38
C GLU A 25 7.90 13.98 10.47
N GLU A 26 8.39 14.49 9.34
CA GLU A 26 9.49 15.45 9.31
C GLU A 26 9.15 16.76 10.02
N HIS A 27 7.98 17.33 9.77
CA HIS A 27 7.56 18.56 10.44
C HIS A 27 7.40 18.36 11.94
N LYS A 28 6.87 17.21 12.37
CA LYS A 28 6.81 16.87 13.81
C LYS A 28 8.19 16.69 14.43
N LYS A 29 9.17 16.17 13.68
CA LYS A 29 10.54 15.97 14.16
C LYS A 29 11.33 17.27 14.23
N LYS A 30 11.20 18.15 13.22
CA LYS A 30 11.90 19.44 13.15
C LYS A 30 11.22 20.52 13.99
N ASN A 31 9.89 20.50 14.09
CA ASN A 31 9.08 21.48 14.83
C ASN A 31 8.01 20.78 15.70
N PRO A 32 8.43 20.12 16.79
CA PRO A 32 7.50 19.40 17.68
C PRO A 32 6.52 20.33 18.42
N GLU A 33 6.86 21.60 18.64
CA GLU A 33 6.02 22.58 19.35
C GLU A 33 5.06 23.37 18.44
N VAL A 34 5.29 23.41 17.13
CA VAL A 34 4.45 24.18 16.21
C VAL A 34 3.35 23.29 15.63
N PRO A 35 2.06 23.55 15.94
CA PRO A 35 0.97 22.77 15.36
C PRO A 35 0.94 22.95 13.85
N VAL A 36 0.97 21.83 13.12
CA VAL A 36 0.87 21.81 11.66
C VAL A 36 -0.48 22.37 11.19
N ASN A 37 -0.48 23.56 10.59
CA ASN A 37 -1.65 24.07 9.88
C ASN A 37 -1.89 23.21 8.62
N PHE A 38 -3.01 22.48 8.60
CA PHE A 38 -3.33 21.54 7.53
C PHE A 38 -3.42 22.19 6.14
N ALA A 39 -3.94 23.42 6.05
CA ALA A 39 -4.10 24.10 4.77
C ALA A 39 -2.74 24.48 4.16
N GLU A 40 -1.87 25.09 4.96
CA GLU A 40 -0.51 25.49 4.57
C GLU A 40 0.37 24.27 4.29
N PHE A 41 0.28 23.26 5.14
CA PHE A 41 1.02 22.01 4.98
C PHE A 41 0.61 21.27 3.69
N SER A 42 -0.69 21.21 3.39
CA SER A 42 -1.18 20.56 2.17
C SER A 42 -0.74 21.30 0.90
N LYS A 43 -0.71 22.64 0.92
CA LYS A 43 -0.18 23.44 -0.21
C LYS A 43 1.30 23.17 -0.41
N LYS A 44 2.11 23.28 0.65
CA LYS A 44 3.56 23.03 0.61
C LYS A 44 3.91 21.62 0.14
N CYS A 45 3.18 20.60 0.60
CA CYS A 45 3.34 19.23 0.11
C CYS A 45 2.99 19.10 -1.37
N SER A 46 1.89 19.72 -1.81
CA SER A 46 1.47 19.64 -3.22
C SER A 46 2.45 20.35 -4.15
N GLU A 47 2.99 21.50 -3.76
CA GLU A 47 3.97 22.25 -4.55
C GLU A 47 5.26 21.44 -4.68
N ARG A 48 5.80 20.96 -3.55
CA ARG A 48 7.02 20.14 -3.52
C ARG A 48 6.84 18.81 -4.26
N TRP A 49 5.65 18.19 -4.19
CA TRP A 49 5.35 17.01 -5.02
C TRP A 49 5.32 17.34 -6.51
N LYS A 50 4.82 18.51 -6.92
CA LYS A 50 4.83 18.90 -8.34
C LYS A 50 6.25 19.12 -8.84
N THR A 51 7.09 19.82 -8.09
CA THR A 51 8.49 20.09 -8.45
C THR A 51 9.44 18.88 -8.30
N MET A 52 9.06 17.84 -7.55
CA MET A 52 9.87 16.62 -7.48
C MET A 52 10.05 15.93 -8.84
N SER A 53 11.25 15.40 -9.05
CA SER A 53 11.62 14.69 -10.26
C SER A 53 10.89 13.35 -10.40
N GLY A 54 10.78 12.85 -11.64
CA GLY A 54 10.18 11.54 -11.91
C GLY A 54 10.87 10.39 -11.18
N LYS A 55 12.18 10.49 -10.93
CA LYS A 55 12.96 9.50 -10.16
C LYS A 55 12.55 9.48 -8.69
N GLU A 56 12.35 10.65 -8.08
CA GLU A 56 11.89 10.77 -6.69
C GLU A 56 10.46 10.23 -6.53
N LYS A 57 9.57 10.61 -7.46
CA LYS A 57 8.19 10.08 -7.49
C LYS A 57 8.15 8.57 -7.68
N SER A 58 9.02 8.03 -8.54
CA SER A 58 9.12 6.58 -8.81
C SER A 58 9.37 5.78 -7.54
N LYS A 59 10.15 6.32 -6.59
CA LYS A 59 10.45 5.67 -5.33
C LYS A 59 9.21 5.50 -4.45
N PHE A 60 8.38 6.54 -4.38
CA PHE A 60 7.08 6.49 -3.72
C PHE A 60 6.07 5.61 -4.47
N ASP A 61 6.18 5.51 -5.79
CA ASP A 61 5.39 4.62 -6.63
C ASP A 61 5.71 3.14 -6.36
N GLU A 62 6.97 2.79 -6.17
CA GLU A 62 7.39 1.44 -5.78
C GLU A 62 6.85 1.08 -4.40
N ILE A 63 6.95 1.99 -3.42
CA ILE A 63 6.38 1.81 -2.09
C ILE A 63 4.86 1.60 -2.17
N ALA A 64 4.15 2.40 -2.98
CA ALA A 64 2.71 2.25 -3.19
C ALA A 64 2.32 0.95 -3.89
N LYS A 65 3.19 0.39 -4.74
CA LYS A 65 3.00 -0.92 -5.37
C LYS A 65 3.19 -2.07 -4.39
N VAL A 66 4.04 -1.90 -3.39
CA VAL A 66 4.29 -2.88 -2.32
C VAL A 66 3.17 -2.87 -1.27
N ASP A 67 2.52 -1.73 -1.03
CA ASP A 67 1.30 -1.59 -0.19
C ASP A 67 0.03 -2.22 -0.81
N LYS A 68 0.19 -3.19 -1.71
CA LYS A 68 -0.93 -3.93 -2.28
C LYS A 68 -1.62 -4.74 -1.20
N VAL A 69 -2.88 -4.40 -0.95
CA VAL A 69 -3.80 -5.15 -0.06
C VAL A 69 -3.72 -6.65 -0.40
N PRO A 70 -3.47 -7.51 0.60
CA PRO A 70 -3.37 -8.95 0.40
C PRO A 70 -4.67 -9.48 -0.20
N PRO A 71 -4.59 -10.43 -1.15
CA PRO A 71 -5.79 -11.02 -1.74
C PRO A 71 -6.64 -11.69 -0.65
N SER A 72 -7.95 -11.50 -0.72
CA SER A 72 -8.86 -12.15 0.24
C SER A 72 -8.83 -13.68 0.08
N ARG A 73 -9.22 -14.41 1.12
CA ARG A 73 -9.38 -15.88 1.10
C ARG A 73 -10.13 -16.41 -0.14
N PHE A 74 -11.13 -15.67 -0.61
CA PHE A 74 -11.90 -16.00 -1.81
C PHE A 74 -11.14 -15.71 -3.11
N PHE A 75 -10.34 -14.65 -3.16
CA PHE A 75 -9.51 -14.36 -4.34
C PHE A 75 -8.40 -15.38 -4.53
N LEU A 76 -7.80 -15.88 -3.44
CA LEU A 76 -6.84 -17.00 -3.49
C LEU A 76 -7.50 -18.29 -4.02
N PHE A 77 -8.73 -18.56 -3.58
CA PHE A 77 -9.50 -19.68 -4.09
C PHE A 77 -9.82 -19.54 -5.59
N CYS A 78 -10.26 -18.35 -6.01
CA CYS A 78 -10.53 -18.04 -7.41
C CYS A 78 -9.30 -18.11 -8.31
N SER A 79 -8.09 -17.78 -7.82
CA SER A 79 -6.86 -17.88 -8.62
C SER A 79 -6.44 -19.32 -8.88
N GLU A 80 -6.73 -20.24 -7.96
CA GLU A 80 -6.38 -21.66 -8.11
C GLU A 80 -7.44 -22.47 -8.88
N LEU A 81 -8.73 -22.17 -8.67
CA LEU A 81 -9.83 -22.92 -9.30
C LEU A 81 -10.40 -22.25 -10.56
N GLY A 82 -10.31 -20.92 -10.69
CA GLY A 82 -10.80 -20.22 -11.88
C GLY A 82 -10.15 -20.69 -13.18
N PRO A 83 -8.82 -20.84 -13.25
CA PRO A 83 -8.16 -21.38 -14.44
C PRO A 83 -8.58 -22.82 -14.73
N LYS A 84 -8.80 -23.65 -13.69
CA LYS A 84 -9.27 -25.04 -13.85
C LYS A 84 -10.66 -25.07 -14.47
N ILE A 85 -11.61 -24.31 -13.95
CA ILE A 85 -13.00 -24.26 -14.47
C ILE A 85 -13.01 -23.75 -15.92
N LYS A 86 -12.24 -22.69 -16.21
CA LYS A 86 -12.10 -22.15 -17.57
C LYS A 86 -11.39 -23.11 -18.52
N SER A 87 -10.46 -23.93 -18.03
CA SER A 87 -9.80 -24.95 -18.84
C SER A 87 -10.74 -26.13 -19.14
N THR A 88 -11.59 -26.52 -18.19
CA THR A 88 -12.59 -27.59 -18.41
C THR A 88 -13.74 -27.13 -19.29
N ASN A 89 -14.06 -25.83 -19.24
CA ASN A 89 -15.10 -25.22 -20.05
C ASN A 89 -14.53 -23.92 -20.65
N PRO A 90 -13.90 -23.95 -21.83
CA PRO A 90 -13.38 -22.74 -22.46
C PRO A 90 -14.48 -21.83 -23.03
N THR A 91 -15.70 -22.34 -23.20
CA THR A 91 -16.86 -21.64 -23.81
C THR A 91 -17.72 -20.87 -22.81
N ILE A 92 -17.57 -21.13 -21.50
CA ILE A 92 -18.33 -20.44 -20.44
C ILE A 92 -17.79 -19.02 -20.22
N SER A 93 -18.71 -18.08 -19.97
CA SER A 93 -18.33 -16.69 -19.73
C SER A 93 -17.61 -16.53 -18.39
N ILE A 94 -16.76 -15.51 -18.28
CA ILE A 94 -16.05 -15.19 -17.03
C ILE A 94 -17.05 -14.93 -15.89
N GLY A 95 -18.23 -14.37 -16.19
CA GLY A 95 -19.29 -14.13 -15.21
C GLY A 95 -19.88 -15.43 -14.65
N ASP A 96 -20.11 -16.42 -15.50
CA ASP A 96 -20.62 -17.73 -15.10
C ASP A 96 -19.56 -18.54 -14.34
N VAL A 97 -18.28 -18.41 -14.70
CA VAL A 97 -17.16 -18.99 -13.93
C VAL A 97 -17.12 -18.39 -12.52
N ALA A 98 -17.26 -17.07 -12.39
CA ALA A 98 -17.29 -16.40 -11.08
C ALA A 98 -18.49 -16.86 -10.24
N LYS A 99 -19.66 -17.06 -10.87
CA LYS A 99 -20.87 -17.58 -10.21
C LYS A 99 -20.64 -18.98 -9.64
N LYS A 100 -20.09 -19.88 -10.47
CA LYS A 100 -19.75 -21.26 -10.08
C LYS A 100 -18.70 -21.31 -8.96
N LEU A 101 -17.70 -20.43 -8.99
CA LEU A 101 -16.71 -20.29 -7.91
C LEU A 101 -17.35 -19.79 -6.60
N GLY A 102 -18.27 -18.83 -6.69
CA GLY A 102 -19.01 -18.35 -5.53
C GLY A 102 -19.86 -19.43 -4.87
N GLU A 103 -20.57 -20.24 -5.67
CA GLU A 103 -21.35 -21.38 -5.17
C GLU A 103 -20.45 -22.46 -4.56
N MET A 104 -19.38 -22.85 -5.25
CA MET A 104 -18.39 -23.80 -4.71
C MET A 104 -17.82 -23.29 -3.39
N TRP A 105 -17.44 -22.02 -3.32
CA TRP A 105 -16.92 -21.43 -2.09
C TRP A 105 -17.93 -21.44 -0.95
N ASN A 106 -19.22 -21.20 -1.20
CA ASN A 106 -20.24 -21.28 -0.15
C ASN A 106 -20.44 -22.72 0.34
N ASN A 107 -20.36 -23.70 -0.57
CA ASN A 107 -20.53 -25.12 -0.27
C ASN A 107 -19.31 -25.80 0.37
N LEU A 108 -18.10 -25.24 0.26
CA LEU A 108 -16.91 -25.80 0.93
C LEU A 108 -17.07 -25.77 2.45
N ASN A 109 -16.60 -26.84 3.11
CA ASN A 109 -16.59 -26.91 4.58
C ASN A 109 -15.52 -26.01 5.19
N ASP A 110 -15.64 -25.70 6.49
CA ASP A 110 -14.65 -24.87 7.19
C ASP A 110 -13.24 -25.46 7.05
N SER A 111 -13.12 -26.79 7.16
CA SER A 111 -11.85 -27.51 7.01
C SER A 111 -11.20 -27.36 5.63
N GLU A 112 -11.99 -27.22 4.56
CA GLU A 112 -11.48 -27.00 3.20
C GLU A 112 -11.14 -25.52 2.96
N LYS A 113 -11.83 -24.61 3.69
CA LYS A 113 -11.54 -23.17 3.70
C LYS A 113 -10.31 -22.84 4.57
N GLN A 114 -10.01 -23.63 5.60
CA GLN A 114 -8.87 -23.44 6.51
C GLN A 114 -7.55 -23.15 5.80
N PRO A 115 -7.07 -23.94 4.81
CA PRO A 115 -5.82 -23.64 4.13
C PRO A 115 -5.85 -22.28 3.42
N TYR A 116 -6.99 -21.86 2.86
CA TYR A 116 -7.15 -20.55 2.22
C TYR A 116 -7.22 -19.41 3.22
N ILE A 117 -7.81 -19.65 4.41
CA ILE A 117 -7.86 -18.69 5.51
C ILE A 117 -6.43 -18.50 6.05
N THR A 118 -5.75 -19.56 6.42
CA THR A 118 -4.37 -19.51 6.95
C THR A 118 -3.40 -18.89 5.94
N LYS A 119 -3.54 -19.21 4.65
CA LYS A 119 -2.72 -18.60 3.58
C LYS A 119 -3.03 -17.11 3.42
N ALA A 120 -4.30 -16.71 3.41
CA ALA A 120 -4.67 -15.30 3.39
C ALA A 120 -4.19 -14.55 4.65
N GLU A 121 -4.26 -15.15 5.83
CA GLU A 121 -3.77 -14.56 7.07
C GLU A 121 -2.25 -14.41 7.07
N LYS A 122 -1.51 -15.38 6.50
CA LYS A 122 -0.06 -15.29 6.33
C LYS A 122 0.33 -14.20 5.33
N ASP A 123 -0.37 -14.11 4.19
CA ASP A 123 -0.19 -13.02 3.23
C ASP A 123 -0.58 -11.66 3.83
N VAL A 124 -1.61 -11.61 4.67
CA VAL A 124 -1.96 -10.40 5.45
C VAL A 124 -0.85 -10.06 6.44
N ALA A 125 -0.25 -11.04 7.12
CA ALA A 125 0.84 -10.81 8.06
C ALA A 125 2.11 -10.32 7.35
N ASP A 126 2.46 -10.90 6.20
CA ASP A 126 3.58 -10.47 5.35
C ASP A 126 3.32 -9.07 4.75
N CYS A 127 2.11 -8.80 4.29
CA CYS A 127 1.74 -7.47 3.80
C CYS A 127 1.69 -6.45 4.95
N LYS A 128 1.28 -6.83 6.17
CA LYS A 128 1.25 -5.93 7.34
C LYS A 128 2.65 -5.68 7.89
N SER A 129 3.56 -6.65 7.82
CA SER A 129 4.96 -6.46 8.18
C SER A 129 5.69 -5.60 7.15
N LYS A 130 5.38 -5.73 5.85
CA LYS A 130 5.92 -4.88 4.77
C LYS A 130 5.25 -3.50 4.64
N GLY A 131 3.94 -3.43 4.88
CA GLY A 131 3.08 -2.25 4.72
C GLY A 131 3.02 -1.34 5.95
N LYS A 132 3.78 -1.66 7.02
CA LYS A 132 4.09 -0.66 8.04
C LYS A 132 5.19 0.24 7.50
N PHE A 133 4.81 1.11 6.55
CA PHE A 133 5.68 2.17 6.07
C PHE A 133 5.97 3.12 7.23
N ASP A 134 7.10 2.87 7.88
CA ASP A 134 7.74 3.79 8.79
C ASP A 134 8.65 4.63 7.90
N GLY A 135 8.11 5.73 7.35
CA GLY A 135 8.82 6.57 6.37
C GLY A 135 10.15 7.14 6.88
N ALA A 136 10.42 7.03 8.18
CA ALA A 136 11.70 7.37 8.79
C ALA A 136 12.74 6.22 8.75
N LYS A 137 12.32 4.97 8.51
CA LYS A 137 13.16 3.77 8.55
C LYS A 137 13.25 3.03 7.22
N ASP A 138 12.40 3.36 6.25
CA ASP A 138 12.51 2.78 4.92
C ASP A 138 13.89 3.11 4.31
N PRO A 139 14.74 2.11 4.01
CA PRO A 139 16.12 2.34 3.59
C PRO A 139 16.22 3.12 2.28
N ALA A 140 15.22 2.97 1.41
CA ALA A 140 15.13 3.65 0.14
C ALA A 140 14.86 5.15 0.38
N ILE A 141 13.98 5.47 1.31
CA ILE A 141 13.67 6.84 1.73
C ILE A 141 14.81 7.47 2.54
N VAL A 142 15.44 6.73 3.44
CA VAL A 142 16.60 7.20 4.23
C VAL A 142 17.75 7.57 3.29
N ALA A 143 18.03 6.76 2.27
CA ALA A 143 19.03 7.08 1.26
C ALA A 143 18.66 8.32 0.42
N TRP A 144 17.37 8.48 0.07
CA TRP A 144 16.90 9.68 -0.63
C TRP A 144 17.07 10.94 0.23
N LYS A 145 16.71 10.84 1.51
CA LYS A 145 16.84 11.94 2.47
C LYS A 145 18.30 12.37 2.63
N LYS A 146 19.22 11.42 2.79
CA LYS A 146 20.65 11.70 2.91
C LYS A 146 21.20 12.40 1.67
N GLY A 147 20.82 11.94 0.47
CA GLY A 147 21.24 12.59 -0.78
C GLY A 147 20.67 14.01 -0.94
N LYS A 148 19.48 14.29 -0.38
CA LYS A 148 18.86 15.62 -0.44
C LYS A 148 19.45 16.61 0.59
N GLU A 149 19.83 16.14 1.77
CA GLU A 149 20.56 16.94 2.77
C GLU A 149 21.98 17.28 2.28
N GLU A 150 22.68 16.35 1.61
CA GLU A 150 24.01 16.60 1.02
C GLU A 150 23.97 17.61 -0.16
N GLU A 151 22.87 17.65 -0.94
CA GLU A 151 22.68 18.58 -2.06
C GLU A 151 22.34 20.01 -1.57
N GLU A 152 21.53 20.12 -0.50
CA GLU A 152 21.15 21.40 0.12
C GLU A 152 22.31 22.02 0.94
N GLU A 153 23.19 21.20 1.53
CA GLU A 153 24.40 21.66 2.25
C GLU A 153 25.54 22.08 1.30
N GLN A 154 25.59 21.53 0.07
CA GLN A 154 26.52 22.00 -0.97
C GLN A 154 26.08 23.32 -1.59
N GLU A 155 24.77 23.58 -1.71
CA GLU A 155 24.23 24.83 -2.26
C GLU A 155 24.33 26.00 -1.26
N GLU A 156 24.30 25.76 0.06
CA GLU A 156 24.55 26.80 1.07
C GLU A 156 26.04 27.03 1.39
N ALA A 157 26.92 26.11 0.97
CA ALA A 157 28.37 26.26 1.13
C ALA A 157 29.07 26.94 -0.06
N GLU A 158 28.33 27.27 -1.14
CA GLU A 158 28.82 28.01 -2.32
C GLU A 158 28.43 29.50 -2.30
#